data_AF-A0A9E1U2W0-F1
#
_entry.id   AF-A0A9E1U2W0-F1
#
_cell.length_a   1.000
_cell.length_b   1.000
_cell.length_c   1.000
_cell.angle_alpha   90.00
_cell.angle_beta   90.00
_cell.angle_gamma   90.00
#
_symmetry.space_group_name_H-M   'P 1'
#
loop_
_entity.id
_entity.type
_entity.pdbx_description
1 polymer ?
#
loop_
_entity_poly.entity_id
_entity_poly.type
_entity_poly.pdbx_seq_one_letter_code
_entity_poly.pdbx_strand_id
1 'polypeptide(L)' 'MSRKKTWDISDAFWELVQPLIPTDPRVANKTYQRQREGGRKPKYSNRLYFSAMVYVLRTG' A
#
# COMPACT_ATOMS: atom_id res chain seq x y z
N MET A 1 2.88 -16.40 22.64
CA MET A 1 2.67 -15.64 21.39
C MET A 1 4.03 -15.28 20.80
N SER A 2 4.28 -15.56 19.51
CA SER A 2 5.56 -15.24 18.86
C SER A 2 5.75 -13.73 18.73
N ARG A 3 6.98 -13.24 18.92
CA ARG A 3 7.32 -11.82 18.81
C ARG A 3 7.30 -11.42 17.33
N LYS A 4 6.24 -10.71 16.92
CA LYS A 4 6.13 -10.17 15.56
C LYS A 4 7.21 -9.10 15.33
N LYS A 5 7.71 -8.98 14.10
CA LYS A 5 8.66 -7.92 13.74
C LYS A 5 7.95 -6.58 13.82
N THR A 6 8.69 -5.50 14.12
CA THR A 6 8.10 -4.15 14.25
C THR A 6 7.40 -3.67 12.97
N TRP A 7 7.73 -4.24 11.81
CA TRP A 7 7.13 -3.94 10.51
C TRP A 7 6.08 -4.97 10.07
N ASP A 8 5.84 -6.01 10.85
CA ASP A 8 4.76 -6.95 10.58
C ASP A 8 3.43 -6.33 11.03
N ILE A 9 2.53 -6.11 10.08
CA ILE A 9 1.19 -5.58 10.35
C ILE A 9 0.34 -6.71 10.95
N SER A 10 -0.10 -6.56 12.19
CA SER A 10 -1.07 -7.46 12.82
C SER A 10 -2.44 -7.33 12.16
N ASP A 11 -3.27 -8.37 12.26
CA ASP A 11 -4.62 -8.34 11.66
C ASP A 11 -5.49 -7.25 12.32
N ALA A 12 -5.45 -7.13 13.65
CA ALA A 12 -6.12 -6.05 14.38
C ALA A 12 -5.70 -4.65 13.91
N PHE A 13 -4.41 -4.43 13.63
CA PHE A 13 -3.96 -3.14 13.09
C PHE A 13 -4.43 -2.93 11.66
N TRP A 14 -4.40 -4.00 10.85
CA TRP A 14 -4.87 -3.95 9.47
C TRP A 14 -6.37 -3.62 9.37
N GLU A 15 -7.20 -4.16 10.26
CA GLU A 15 -8.64 -3.88 10.32
C GLU A 15 -8.95 -2.39 10.54
N LEU A 16 -8.10 -1.67 11.27
CA LEU A 16 -8.24 -0.23 11.47
C LEU A 16 -7.81 0.59 10.25
N VAL A 17 -6.78 0.12 9.52
CA VAL A 17 -6.17 0.86 8.41
C VAL A 17 -6.90 0.62 7.09
N GLN A 18 -7.32 -0.62 6.82
CA GLN A 18 -7.94 -1.02 5.55
C GLN A 18 -9.10 -0.10 5.12
N PRO A 19 -10.04 0.31 6.01
CA PRO A 19 -11.15 1.19 5.62
C PRO A 19 -10.72 2.59 5.21
N LEU A 20 -9.53 3.04 5.61
CA LEU A 20 -9.02 4.38 5.30
C LEU A 20 -8.41 4.47 3.90
N ILE A 21 -8.23 3.34 3.22
CA ILE A 21 -7.58 3.30 1.90
C ILE A 21 -8.61 3.64 0.83
N PRO A 22 -8.41 4.70 0.04
CA PRO A 22 -9.33 5.05 -1.04
C PRO A 22 -9.41 3.95 -2.10
N THR A 23 -10.63 3.54 -2.45
CA THR A 23 -10.88 2.50 -3.46
C THR A 23 -10.86 3.02 -4.89
N ASP A 24 -11.21 4.29 -5.10
CA ASP A 24 -11.23 4.92 -6.42
C ASP A 24 -10.38 6.21 -6.45
N PRO A 25 -9.07 6.08 -6.69
CA PRO A 25 -8.16 7.22 -6.69
C PRO A 25 -8.17 8.01 -8.00
N ARG A 26 -8.90 7.57 -9.03
CA ARG A 26 -8.90 8.26 -10.33
C ARG A 26 -9.93 9.38 -10.34
N VAL A 27 -9.48 10.55 -10.76
CA VAL A 27 -10.36 11.71 -10.89
C VAL A 27 -11.26 11.48 -12.10
N ALA A 28 -12.57 11.55 -11.87
CA ALA A 28 -13.55 11.52 -12.94
C ALA A 28 -13.25 12.61 -13.98
N ASN A 29 -13.50 12.30 -15.27
CA ASN A 29 -13.28 13.22 -16.39
C ASN A 29 -11.82 13.65 -16.65
N LYS A 30 -10.83 13.01 -16.01
CA LYS A 30 -9.42 13.25 -16.32
C LYS A 30 -8.89 12.22 -17.32
N THR A 31 -8.31 12.70 -18.42
CA THR A 31 -7.60 11.86 -19.39
C THR A 31 -6.19 11.58 -18.89
N TYR A 32 -5.92 10.33 -18.49
CA TYR A 32 -4.58 9.89 -18.07
C TYR A 32 -3.83 9.30 -19.26
N GLN A 33 -2.68 9.89 -19.61
CA GLN A 33 -1.76 9.31 -20.58
C GLN A 33 -0.75 8.38 -19.89
N ARG A 34 -0.47 7.23 -20.49
CA ARG A 34 0.57 6.33 -19.99
C ARG A 34 1.94 6.86 -20.39
N GLN A 35 2.90 6.73 -19.48
CA GLN A 35 4.30 6.98 -19.79
C GLN A 35 4.79 5.97 -20.84
N ARG A 36 5.47 6.48 -21.87
CA ARG A 36 6.10 5.65 -22.92
C ARG A 36 7.16 4.75 -22.26
N GLU A 37 7.25 3.49 -22.68
CA GLU A 37 8.22 2.48 -22.19
C GLU A 37 8.04 2.01 -20.72
N GLY A 38 7.15 2.62 -19.95
CA GLY A 38 6.85 2.19 -18.58
C GLY A 38 5.92 0.98 -18.56
N GLY A 39 6.47 -0.22 -18.81
CA GLY A 39 5.75 -1.50 -18.83
C GLY A 39 4.80 -1.75 -17.63
N ARG A 40 4.05 -2.86 -17.67
CA ARG A 40 3.07 -3.15 -16.62
C ARG A 40 3.75 -3.36 -15.26
N LYS A 41 3.60 -2.40 -14.34
CA LYS A 41 4.05 -2.55 -12.97
C LYS A 41 3.30 -3.70 -12.27
N PRO A 42 3.97 -4.50 -11.44
CA PRO A 42 3.30 -5.49 -10.60
C PRO A 42 2.33 -4.79 -9.64
N LYS A 43 1.15 -5.38 -9.46
CA LYS A 43 0.15 -4.93 -8.49
C LYS A 43 0.22 -5.85 -7.27
N TYR A 44 0.63 -5.30 -6.15
CA TYR A 44 0.62 -5.99 -4.87
C TYR A 44 -0.62 -5.62 -4.05
N SER A 45 -0.85 -6.33 -2.95
CA SER A 45 -1.92 -5.99 -2.02
C SER A 45 -1.61 -4.68 -1.28
N ASN A 46 -2.66 -3.92 -0.93
CA ASN A 46 -2.52 -2.71 -0.13
C ASN A 46 -1.79 -2.97 1.20
N ARG A 47 -2.01 -4.15 1.80
CA ARG A 47 -1.32 -4.57 3.03
C ARG A 47 0.19 -4.69 2.84
N LEU A 48 0.64 -5.20 1.68
CA LEU A 48 2.06 -5.30 1.38
C LEU A 48 2.70 -3.92 1.13
N TYR A 49 2.00 -3.04 0.41
CA TYR A 49 2.48 -1.67 0.25
C TYR A 49 2.57 -0.94 1.59
N PHE A 50 1.55 -1.10 2.45
CA PHE A 50 1.54 -0.48 3.76
C PHE A 50 2.66 -1.03 4.66
N SER A 51 2.94 -2.34 4.66
CA SER A 51 4.06 -2.89 5.44
C SER A 51 5.41 -2.37 4.95
N ALA A 52 5.58 -2.23 3.63
CA ALA A 52 6.78 -1.64 3.06
C ALA A 52 6.97 -0.17 3.48
N MET A 53 5.89 0.63 3.50
CA MET A 53 5.92 2.01 3.99
C MET A 53 6.34 2.08 5.46
N VAL A 54 5.73 1.25 6.33
CA VAL A 54 6.08 1.18 7.77
C VAL A 54 7.53 0.74 7.97
N TYR A 55 7.99 -0.22 7.15
CA TYR A 55 9.38 -0.66 7.16
C TYR A 55 10.34 0.48 6.84
N VAL A 56 10.07 1.27 5.79
CA VAL A 56 10.92 2.42 5.38
C VAL A 56 10.90 3.52 6.44
N LEU A 57 9.72 3.91 6.93
CA LEU A 57 9.60 4.95 7.97
C LEU A 57 10.34 4.61 9.26
N ARG A 58 10.51 3.31 9.56
CA ARG A 58 11.35 2.85 10.67
C ARG A 58 12.84 3.07 10.41
N THR A 59 13.30 2.90 9.17
CA THR A 59 14.72 2.92 8.83
C THR A 59 15.27 4.31 8.48
N GLY A 60 14.41 5.31 8.27
CA GLY A 60 14.79 6.61 7.73
C GLY A 60 15.09 6.54 6.25
#